data_AF-A0A165NCK7-F1
#
_entry.id   AF-A0A165NCK7-F1
#
_cell.length_a   1.000
_cell.length_b   1.000
_cell.length_c   1.000
_cell.angle_alpha   90.00
_cell.angle_beta   90.00
_cell.angle_gamma   90.00
#
_symmetry.space_group_name_H-M   'P 1'
#
loop_
_entity.id
_entity.type
_entity.pdbx_description
1 polymer ?
#
loop_
_entity_poly.entity_id
_entity_poly.type
_entity_poly.pdbx_seq_one_letter_code
_entity_poly.pdbx_strand_id
1 'polypeptide(L)'
;MPLPVPASPCLYCSNNSRRGGSERKRLHAFDDVLLIVFFSHARYDVNLDYYRGVYGEWFPNILFIGPKSREDKGFKHSYDVLVDSYASDENLTDPKNYKMAGRMAHHMLYTALTRHPCYKGYLWAPFDALLNVPRLTLFDQERFWYHSFAGEYVYNPNLKKPAPKLNSRHATPVVVGPDPKVDWTVGWRGWGPDWWYVIPDPNVGLKVCYPAFLRAPEHMRSRMSSFFTNGTTRLIGGSADTLYIPGKYREVFADTLGLFLETECFLEIAVPTTVHLERMKGKGIQFVDHWWIWYPPFNATFVRQKWAEGYEVDTMHTFHWGDVDVDGEWRGRPQHIYDLRMLMKESAERQGIAWP
;
A
#
# COMPACT_ATOMS: atom_id res chain seq x y z
N MET A 1 -28.09 -1.24 -16.88
CA MET A 1 -28.88 -1.07 -15.64
C MET A 1 -27.88 -1.10 -14.49
N PRO A 2 -27.85 -0.12 -13.58
CA PRO A 2 -26.98 -0.20 -12.42
C PRO A 2 -27.47 -1.35 -11.53
N LEU A 3 -26.56 -2.25 -11.16
CA LEU A 3 -26.85 -3.32 -10.21
C LEU A 3 -27.23 -2.70 -8.85
N PRO A 4 -28.17 -3.31 -8.12
CA PRO A 4 -28.60 -2.81 -6.81
C PRO A 4 -27.40 -2.76 -5.85
N VAL A 5 -27.21 -1.60 -5.23
CA VAL A 5 -26.25 -1.42 -4.13
C VAL A 5 -26.73 -2.31 -2.97
N PRO A 6 -25.92 -3.29 -2.50
CA PRO A 6 -26.30 -4.12 -1.36
C PRO A 6 -26.52 -3.25 -0.12
N ALA A 7 -27.44 -3.67 0.75
CA ALA A 7 -27.69 -3.03 2.02
C ALA A 7 -26.40 -2.89 2.84
N SER A 8 -26.26 -1.72 3.49
CA SER A 8 -25.08 -1.23 4.20
C SER A 8 -24.39 -2.29 5.09
N PRO A 9 -23.07 -2.56 4.94
CA PRO A 9 -22.34 -3.56 5.72
C PRO A 9 -21.97 -3.09 7.15
N CYS A 10 -22.47 -1.93 7.60
CA CYS A 10 -22.06 -1.27 8.85
C CYS A 10 -22.42 -2.01 10.16
N LEU A 11 -23.05 -3.18 10.11
CA LEU A 11 -23.41 -3.97 11.29
C LEU A 11 -22.19 -4.57 12.04
N TYR A 12 -21.02 -4.66 11.39
CA TYR A 12 -19.82 -5.21 12.03
C TYR A 12 -19.06 -4.21 12.93
N CYS A 13 -19.28 -2.90 12.77
CA CYS A 13 -18.51 -1.88 13.49
C CYS A 13 -18.94 -1.67 14.96
N SER A 14 -20.07 -2.22 15.39
CA SER A 14 -20.64 -1.93 16.73
C SER A 14 -20.65 -3.11 17.71
N ASN A 15 -20.27 -4.33 17.30
CA ASN A 15 -20.47 -5.53 18.14
C ASN A 15 -19.21 -6.18 18.72
N ASN A 16 -17.99 -5.73 18.39
CA ASN A 16 -16.77 -6.31 18.97
C ASN A 16 -16.36 -5.74 20.33
N SER A 17 -17.08 -4.75 20.87
CA SER A 17 -16.76 -4.14 22.17
C SER A 17 -17.32 -4.90 23.39
N ARG A 18 -17.95 -6.07 23.23
CA ARG A 18 -18.53 -6.84 24.36
C ARG A 18 -18.42 -8.36 24.25
N ARG A 19 -17.21 -8.90 24.13
CA ARG A 19 -16.94 -10.27 24.58
C ARG A 19 -15.89 -10.25 25.69
N GLY A 20 -16.39 -10.28 26.92
CA GLY A 20 -15.60 -10.49 28.12
C GLY A 20 -14.94 -11.87 28.07
N GLY A 21 -13.67 -11.88 27.70
CA GLY A 21 -12.76 -13.00 27.89
C GLY A 21 -11.40 -12.37 28.18
N SER A 22 -10.86 -12.65 29.39
CA SER A 22 -9.52 -12.29 29.88
C SER A 22 -8.83 -11.19 29.06
N GLU A 23 -8.79 -9.95 29.57
CA GLU A 23 -7.97 -8.85 29.04
C GLU A 23 -6.49 -9.29 28.94
N ARG A 24 -6.15 -10.01 27.88
CA ARG A 24 -4.80 -9.98 27.35
C ARG A 24 -4.62 -8.52 26.98
N LYS A 25 -3.63 -7.85 27.60
CA LYS A 25 -3.14 -6.56 27.13
C LYS A 25 -3.01 -6.70 25.62
N ARG A 26 -3.80 -5.95 24.85
CA ARG A 26 -3.74 -5.96 23.39
C ARG A 26 -3.48 -4.52 22.96
N LEU A 27 -2.73 -4.35 21.89
CA LEU A 27 -2.58 -3.05 21.27
C LEU A 27 -3.90 -2.69 20.58
N HIS A 28 -4.50 -1.56 20.96
CA HIS A 28 -5.79 -1.08 20.44
C HIS A 28 -5.65 0.02 19.38
N ALA A 29 -4.41 0.33 18.97
CA ALA A 29 -4.12 1.46 18.08
C ALA A 29 -4.80 1.36 16.70
N PHE A 30 -5.15 0.16 16.24
CA PHE A 30 -5.73 -0.07 14.90
C PHE A 30 -7.14 -0.67 14.94
N ASP A 31 -7.83 -0.61 16.09
CA ASP A 31 -9.17 -1.22 16.26
C ASP A 31 -10.23 -0.62 15.32
N ASP A 32 -10.10 0.66 14.97
CA ASP A 32 -11.01 1.39 14.07
C ASP A 32 -10.46 1.55 12.64
N VAL A 33 -9.34 0.90 12.33
CA VAL A 33 -8.68 0.94 11.02
C VAL A 33 -9.02 -0.32 10.22
N LEU A 34 -9.30 -0.15 8.93
CA LEU A 34 -9.39 -1.26 7.98
C LEU A 34 -8.03 -1.51 7.34
N LEU A 35 -7.45 -2.67 7.58
CA LEU A 35 -6.29 -3.14 6.83
C LEU A 35 -6.77 -3.80 5.53
N ILE A 36 -6.52 -3.14 4.40
CA ILE A 36 -6.83 -3.63 3.05
C ILE A 36 -5.58 -4.32 2.51
N VAL A 37 -5.67 -5.63 2.33
CA VAL A 37 -4.58 -6.47 1.82
C VAL A 37 -4.89 -6.92 0.42
N PHE A 38 -4.16 -6.38 -0.55
CA PHE A 38 -4.32 -6.74 -1.96
C PHE A 38 -3.47 -7.96 -2.34
N PHE A 39 -4.05 -8.87 -3.12
CA PHE A 39 -3.33 -9.97 -3.75
C PHE A 39 -3.60 -10.05 -5.26
N SER A 40 -2.53 -10.17 -6.05
CA SER A 40 -2.60 -10.22 -7.51
C SER A 40 -2.64 -11.66 -8.06
N HIS A 41 -1.95 -12.62 -7.42
CA HIS A 41 -1.82 -13.99 -7.90
C HIS A 41 -2.25 -15.03 -6.85
N ALA A 42 -2.64 -16.23 -7.27
CA ALA A 42 -3.04 -17.32 -6.37
C ALA A 42 -1.86 -18.18 -5.85
N ARG A 43 -0.62 -17.81 -6.23
CA ARG A 43 0.65 -18.29 -5.63
C ARG A 43 0.78 -18.07 -4.11
N TYR A 44 -0.22 -17.46 -3.49
CA TYR A 44 -0.14 -16.89 -2.14
C TYR A 44 -1.24 -17.38 -1.19
N ASP A 45 -1.99 -18.42 -1.57
CA ASP A 45 -3.04 -19.03 -0.73
C ASP A 45 -2.51 -19.38 0.68
N VAL A 46 -1.34 -20.02 0.76
CA VAL A 46 -0.68 -20.37 2.03
C VAL A 46 -0.20 -19.16 2.85
N ASN A 47 -0.05 -17.99 2.24
CA ASN A 47 0.47 -16.80 2.90
C ASN A 47 -0.66 -15.98 3.57
N LEU A 48 -1.89 -16.06 3.08
CA LEU A 48 -3.01 -15.28 3.63
C LEU A 48 -3.37 -15.71 5.06
N ASP A 49 -3.35 -17.01 5.33
CA ASP A 49 -3.55 -17.57 6.68
C ASP A 49 -2.49 -17.06 7.66
N TYR A 50 -1.24 -16.99 7.22
CA TYR A 50 -0.12 -16.53 8.06
C TYR A 50 -0.16 -15.02 8.28
N TYR A 51 -0.50 -14.27 7.22
CA TYR A 51 -0.73 -12.84 7.30
C TYR A 51 -1.83 -12.52 8.31
N ARG A 52 -2.97 -13.22 8.23
CA ARG A 52 -4.08 -13.09 9.18
C ARG A 52 -3.68 -13.54 10.59
N GLY A 53 -2.94 -14.65 10.69
CA GLY A 53 -2.48 -15.21 11.96
C GLY A 53 -1.53 -14.30 12.74
N VAL A 54 -0.74 -13.47 12.04
CA VAL A 54 0.13 -12.48 12.66
C VAL A 54 -0.58 -11.14 12.84
N TYR A 55 -1.03 -10.50 11.75
CA TYR A 55 -1.55 -9.14 11.84
C TYR A 55 -2.95 -9.05 12.46
N GLY A 56 -3.71 -10.14 12.47
CA GLY A 56 -5.02 -10.21 13.14
C GLY A 56 -4.94 -9.99 14.66
N GLU A 57 -3.75 -10.06 15.26
CA GLU A 57 -3.53 -9.70 16.66
C GLU A 57 -3.69 -8.20 16.93
N TRP A 58 -3.42 -7.36 15.92
CA TRP A 58 -3.41 -5.89 16.06
C TRP A 58 -4.45 -5.20 15.16
N PHE A 59 -4.83 -5.83 14.05
CA PHE A 59 -5.85 -5.36 13.13
C PHE A 59 -7.07 -6.28 13.23
N PRO A 60 -8.10 -5.94 14.01
CA PRO A 60 -9.31 -6.76 14.07
C PRO A 60 -10.12 -6.71 12.77
N ASN A 61 -9.92 -5.69 11.93
CA ASN A 61 -10.59 -5.53 10.64
C ASN A 61 -9.57 -5.67 9.51
N ILE A 62 -9.55 -6.84 8.87
CA ILE A 62 -8.69 -7.11 7.71
C ILE A 62 -9.58 -7.49 6.54
N LEU A 63 -9.45 -6.76 5.45
CA LEU A 63 -10.09 -7.06 4.17
C LEU A 63 -9.05 -7.60 3.21
N PHE A 64 -9.21 -8.84 2.78
CA PHE A 64 -8.44 -9.38 1.66
C PHE A 64 -9.18 -9.09 0.37
N ILE A 65 -8.50 -8.51 -0.61
CA ILE A 65 -9.10 -8.10 -1.88
C ILE A 65 -8.26 -8.54 -3.08
N GLY A 66 -8.91 -9.13 -4.07
CA GLY A 66 -8.27 -9.66 -5.26
C GLY A 66 -9.29 -10.20 -6.27
N PRO A 67 -8.80 -10.78 -7.38
CA PRO A 67 -9.65 -11.18 -8.50
C PRO A 67 -10.52 -12.40 -8.19
N LYS A 68 -11.72 -12.46 -8.81
CA LYS A 68 -12.73 -13.53 -8.62
C LYS A 68 -12.35 -14.94 -9.01
N SER A 69 -11.50 -15.10 -10.00
CA SER A 69 -11.06 -16.42 -10.44
C SER A 69 -9.62 -16.34 -10.90
N ARG A 70 -8.75 -17.00 -10.13
CA ARG A 70 -7.53 -17.62 -10.63
C ARG A 70 -7.64 -19.07 -10.16
N GLU A 71 -7.89 -19.98 -11.09
CA GLU A 71 -7.93 -21.42 -10.81
C GLU A 71 -6.53 -21.90 -10.43
N ASP A 72 -6.14 -21.72 -9.17
CA ASP A 72 -5.08 -22.52 -8.57
C ASP A 72 -5.75 -23.54 -7.65
N LYS A 73 -5.53 -24.82 -7.94
CA LYS A 73 -6.00 -25.95 -7.14
C LYS A 73 -5.44 -25.82 -5.72
N GLY A 74 -6.24 -25.37 -4.75
CA GLY A 74 -5.78 -25.25 -3.36
C GLY A 74 -6.70 -24.50 -2.41
N PHE A 75 -7.47 -23.53 -2.92
CA PHE A 75 -8.25 -22.62 -2.07
C PHE A 75 -9.38 -23.34 -1.31
N LYS A 76 -9.26 -23.51 0.01
CA LYS A 76 -10.20 -24.27 0.84
C LYS A 76 -10.98 -23.44 1.88
N HIS A 77 -10.75 -22.13 2.02
CA HIS A 77 -11.33 -21.35 3.12
C HIS A 77 -11.98 -20.02 2.71
N SER A 78 -13.04 -19.66 3.43
CA SER A 78 -13.84 -18.44 3.27
C SER A 78 -13.30 -17.34 4.18
N TYR A 79 -12.55 -16.38 3.64
CA TYR A 79 -12.29 -15.11 4.34
C TYR A 79 -13.37 -14.08 4.00
N ASP A 80 -13.37 -12.93 4.68
CA ASP A 80 -13.97 -11.69 4.18
C ASP A 80 -13.18 -11.25 2.93
N VAL A 81 -13.34 -12.00 1.85
CA VAL A 81 -12.73 -11.72 0.57
C VAL A 81 -13.71 -10.82 -0.16
N LEU A 82 -13.33 -9.57 -0.36
CA LEU A 82 -13.99 -8.80 -1.41
C LEU A 82 -13.47 -9.32 -2.73
N VAL A 83 -14.24 -10.25 -3.28
CA VAL A 83 -14.02 -10.78 -4.61
C VAL A 83 -14.61 -9.80 -5.61
N ASP A 84 -13.74 -9.12 -6.36
CA ASP A 84 -14.17 -8.26 -7.45
C ASP A 84 -14.23 -9.07 -8.75
N SER A 85 -15.30 -8.87 -9.54
CA SER A 85 -15.46 -9.47 -10.86
C SER A 85 -14.53 -8.85 -11.90
N TYR A 86 -13.80 -7.79 -11.53
CA TYR A 86 -12.74 -7.24 -12.36
C TYR A 86 -11.70 -8.34 -12.66
N ALA A 87 -11.75 -8.84 -13.89
CA ALA A 87 -10.77 -9.75 -14.43
C ALA A 87 -9.61 -8.92 -14.94
N SER A 88 -8.41 -9.21 -14.45
CA SER A 88 -7.20 -8.70 -15.08
C SER A 88 -7.12 -9.29 -16.49
N ASP A 89 -6.99 -8.45 -17.51
CA ASP A 89 -6.66 -8.82 -18.91
C ASP A 89 -5.16 -9.18 -19.07
N GLU A 90 -4.51 -9.54 -17.96
CA GLU A 90 -3.16 -10.11 -17.88
C GLU A 90 -2.96 -11.26 -18.88
N ASN A 91 -2.16 -11.01 -19.90
CA ASN A 91 -1.58 -12.10 -20.67
C ASN A 91 -0.28 -12.60 -20.00
N LEU A 92 -0.41 -13.62 -19.15
CA LEU A 92 0.72 -14.24 -18.45
C LEU A 92 1.70 -15.00 -19.35
N THR A 93 1.35 -15.22 -20.62
CA THR A 93 2.26 -15.87 -21.58
C THR A 93 3.33 -14.93 -22.09
N ASP A 94 3.19 -13.62 -21.87
CA ASP A 94 4.17 -12.62 -22.28
C ASP A 94 4.86 -12.00 -21.05
N PRO A 95 6.08 -12.42 -20.72
CA PRO A 95 6.84 -11.89 -19.58
C PRO A 95 7.22 -10.41 -19.74
N LYS A 96 7.04 -9.80 -20.93
CA LYS A 96 7.22 -8.36 -21.17
C LYS A 96 5.92 -7.55 -20.99
N ASN A 97 4.79 -8.24 -20.80
CA ASN A 97 3.44 -7.68 -20.60
C ASN A 97 2.93 -7.90 -19.17
N TYR A 98 3.81 -7.86 -18.15
CA TYR A 98 3.46 -7.92 -16.71
C TYR A 98 2.67 -6.70 -16.20
N LYS A 99 1.94 -6.04 -17.10
CA LYS A 99 1.59 -4.62 -17.13
C LYS A 99 0.39 -4.21 -16.25
N MET A 100 -0.30 -5.16 -15.63
CA MET A 100 -1.70 -4.96 -15.23
C MET A 100 -1.99 -5.20 -13.75
N ALA A 101 -1.02 -5.69 -12.97
CA ALA A 101 -1.16 -5.83 -11.53
C ALA A 101 -1.48 -4.49 -10.86
N GLY A 102 -0.85 -3.39 -11.29
CA GLY A 102 -1.14 -2.05 -10.75
C GLY A 102 -2.50 -1.49 -11.16
N ARG A 103 -3.01 -1.73 -12.37
CA ARG A 103 -4.38 -1.31 -12.73
C ARG A 103 -5.43 -2.09 -11.93
N MET A 104 -5.23 -3.40 -11.78
CA MET A 104 -6.07 -4.21 -10.91
C MET A 104 -6.00 -3.71 -9.47
N ALA A 105 -4.80 -3.47 -8.92
CA ALA A 105 -4.61 -2.93 -7.58
C ALA A 105 -5.31 -1.57 -7.40
N HIS A 106 -5.29 -0.70 -8.41
CA HIS A 106 -6.03 0.55 -8.45
C HIS A 106 -7.55 0.34 -8.37
N HIS A 107 -8.08 -0.55 -9.19
CA HIS A 107 -9.50 -0.93 -9.11
C HIS A 107 -9.86 -1.47 -7.73
N MET A 108 -9.05 -2.37 -7.17
CA MET A 108 -9.29 -2.99 -5.87
C MET A 108 -9.26 -1.95 -4.74
N LEU A 109 -8.28 -1.05 -4.72
CA LEU A 109 -8.25 0.03 -3.72
C LEU A 109 -9.52 0.89 -3.80
N TYR A 110 -9.95 1.27 -5.00
CA TYR A 110 -11.20 2.00 -5.21
C TYR A 110 -12.43 1.23 -4.71
N THR A 111 -12.56 -0.06 -5.06
CA THR A 111 -13.67 -0.91 -4.62
C THR A 111 -13.69 -1.06 -3.09
N ALA A 112 -12.52 -1.25 -2.46
CA ALA A 112 -12.42 -1.36 -1.01
C ALA A 112 -12.88 -0.08 -0.30
N LEU A 113 -12.42 1.09 -0.76
CA LEU A 113 -12.78 2.38 -0.18
C LEU A 113 -14.26 2.74 -0.38
N THR A 114 -14.87 2.30 -1.49
CA THR A 114 -16.28 2.58 -1.80
C THR A 114 -17.24 1.63 -1.06
N ARG A 115 -16.90 0.35 -0.95
CA ARG A 115 -17.78 -0.64 -0.30
C ARG A 115 -17.68 -0.66 1.23
N HIS A 116 -16.62 -0.10 1.81
CA HIS A 116 -16.40 -0.10 3.25
C HIS A 116 -16.21 1.32 3.83
N PRO A 117 -17.22 2.20 3.83
CA PRO A 117 -17.06 3.63 4.15
C PRO A 117 -16.97 3.98 5.65
N CYS A 118 -17.05 3.00 6.55
CA CYS A 118 -17.34 3.23 7.98
C CYS A 118 -16.11 3.25 8.91
N TYR A 119 -14.88 3.14 8.40
CA TYR A 119 -13.68 3.06 9.23
C TYR A 119 -13.05 4.43 9.46
N LYS A 120 -12.38 4.63 10.61
CA LYS A 120 -11.68 5.88 10.91
C LYS A 120 -10.38 6.03 10.13
N GLY A 121 -9.85 4.93 9.60
CA GLY A 121 -8.66 4.91 8.77
C GLY A 121 -8.61 3.68 7.87
N TYR A 122 -7.84 3.78 6.79
CA TYR A 122 -7.65 2.72 5.81
C TYR A 122 -6.16 2.55 5.58
N LEU A 123 -5.62 1.38 5.91
CA LEU A 123 -4.23 1.02 5.63
C LEU A 123 -4.21 0.07 4.44
N TRP A 124 -3.64 0.51 3.33
CA TRP A 124 -3.45 -0.29 2.12
C TRP A 124 -2.05 -0.91 2.11
N ALA A 125 -1.99 -2.21 1.84
CA ALA A 125 -0.74 -2.94 1.64
C ALA A 125 -0.95 -4.13 0.68
N PRO A 126 0.05 -4.50 -0.15
CA PRO A 126 0.03 -5.79 -0.82
C PRO A 126 0.32 -6.92 0.18
N PHE A 127 -0.08 -8.13 -0.17
CA PHE A 127 0.04 -9.33 0.68
C PHE A 127 1.50 -9.70 1.04
N ASP A 128 2.47 -9.29 0.22
CA ASP A 128 3.92 -9.45 0.42
C ASP A 128 4.57 -8.20 1.03
N ALA A 129 3.78 -7.30 1.62
CA ALA A 129 4.32 -6.25 2.46
C ALA A 129 4.45 -6.71 3.92
N LEU A 130 5.64 -6.49 4.49
CA LEU A 130 5.84 -6.43 5.93
C LEU A 130 5.39 -5.07 6.46
N LEU A 131 4.59 -5.09 7.53
CA LEU A 131 4.13 -3.91 8.26
C LEU A 131 4.75 -3.91 9.65
N ASN A 132 5.63 -2.95 9.94
CA ASN A 132 6.22 -2.83 11.27
C ASN A 132 5.20 -2.18 12.24
N VAL A 133 4.32 -3.01 12.81
CA VAL A 133 3.14 -2.54 13.58
C VAL A 133 3.50 -1.59 14.74
N PRO A 134 4.45 -1.90 15.65
CA PRO A 134 4.82 -0.97 16.71
C PRO A 134 5.28 0.37 16.16
N ARG A 135 6.08 0.36 15.10
CA ARG A 135 6.57 1.59 14.48
C ARG A 135 5.42 2.43 13.89
N LEU A 136 4.46 1.79 13.23
CA LEU A 136 3.28 2.42 12.65
C LEU A 136 2.36 3.06 13.71
N THR A 137 2.39 2.65 14.98
CA THR A 137 1.59 3.30 16.04
C THR A 137 2.06 4.72 16.37
N LEU A 138 3.28 5.09 15.97
CA LEU A 138 3.83 6.44 16.19
C LEU A 138 3.32 7.46 15.15
N PHE A 139 2.65 6.99 14.11
CA PHE A 139 2.11 7.84 13.06
C PHE A 139 0.74 8.41 13.46
N ASP A 140 0.48 9.65 13.05
CA ASP A 140 -0.75 10.38 13.31
C ASP A 140 -1.83 9.91 12.34
N GLN A 141 -2.81 9.15 12.84
CA GLN A 141 -3.92 8.59 12.06
C GLN A 141 -4.88 9.66 11.50
N GLU A 142 -4.70 10.93 11.83
CA GLU A 142 -5.41 12.07 11.23
C GLU A 142 -4.76 12.60 9.95
N ARG A 143 -3.61 12.01 9.55
CA ARG A 143 -2.77 12.41 8.40
C ARG A 143 -2.58 11.25 7.42
N PHE A 144 -2.30 11.58 6.17
CA PHE A 144 -1.90 10.57 5.19
C PHE A 144 -0.52 10.01 5.54
N TRP A 145 -0.33 8.70 5.44
CA TRP A 145 0.99 8.08 5.55
C TRP A 145 1.39 7.56 4.19
N TYR A 146 2.48 8.09 3.65
CA TYR A 146 2.93 7.77 2.31
C TYR A 146 4.40 8.11 2.15
N HIS A 147 5.13 7.33 1.36
CA HIS A 147 6.50 7.64 1.00
C HIS A 147 6.51 8.83 0.03
N SER A 148 6.58 10.06 0.56
CA SER A 148 6.55 11.31 -0.23
C SER A 148 7.76 12.19 0.05
N PHE A 149 8.30 12.85 -0.97
CA PHE A 149 9.28 13.94 -0.79
C PHE A 149 8.73 15.12 0.05
N ALA A 150 7.40 15.25 0.13
CA ALA A 150 6.70 16.26 0.93
C ALA A 150 6.23 15.74 2.29
N GLY A 151 6.63 14.50 2.65
CA GLY A 151 6.30 13.85 3.91
C GLY A 151 7.12 14.38 5.08
N GLU A 152 6.48 14.58 6.22
CA GLU A 152 7.13 14.87 7.48
C GLU A 152 7.68 13.58 8.11
N TYR A 153 8.96 13.57 8.45
CA TYR A 153 9.59 12.42 9.09
C TYR A 153 9.04 12.22 10.50
N VAL A 154 8.56 11.02 10.81
CA VAL A 154 8.15 10.65 12.17
C VAL A 154 9.38 10.26 12.97
N TYR A 155 9.71 11.05 14.00
CA TYR A 155 10.91 10.86 14.80
C TYR A 155 11.05 9.44 15.36
N ASN A 156 12.28 8.94 15.37
CA ASN A 156 12.66 7.67 15.96
C ASN A 156 13.86 7.89 16.89
N PRO A 157 13.73 7.61 18.19
CA PRO A 157 14.78 7.89 19.18
C PRO A 157 16.07 7.10 18.95
N ASN A 158 16.03 5.99 18.21
CA ASN A 158 17.22 5.15 17.95
C ASN A 158 18.06 5.61 16.76
N LEU A 159 17.51 6.50 15.92
CA LEU A 159 18.28 7.04 14.81
C LEU A 159 19.15 8.18 15.33
N LYS A 160 20.46 7.93 15.44
CA LYS A 160 21.47 8.89 15.93
C LYS A 160 21.61 10.15 15.04
N LYS A 161 21.03 10.15 13.84
CA LYS A 161 20.92 11.29 12.93
C LYS A 161 19.55 11.22 12.23
N PRO A 162 18.91 12.35 11.86
CA PRO A 162 17.75 12.30 10.96
C PRO A 162 18.14 11.52 9.71
N ALA A 163 17.26 10.63 9.27
CA ALA A 163 17.52 9.72 8.16
C ALA A 163 18.19 10.50 7.01
N PRO A 164 19.37 10.09 6.53
CA PRO A 164 20.03 10.79 5.43
C PRO A 164 19.04 10.89 4.27
N LYS A 165 18.99 12.04 3.58
CA LYS A 165 18.29 12.15 2.29
C LYS A 165 18.77 10.97 1.42
N LEU A 166 17.91 9.98 1.28
CA LEU A 166 18.26 8.60 0.99
C LEU A 166 18.65 8.44 -0.48
N ASN A 167 19.91 8.73 -0.80
CA ASN A 167 20.51 8.24 -2.03
C ASN A 167 20.67 6.71 -1.90
N SER A 168 19.74 5.94 -2.50
CA SER A 168 20.04 4.79 -3.38
C SER A 168 19.22 3.51 -3.24
N ARG A 169 18.13 3.39 -2.47
CA ARG A 169 17.36 2.10 -2.41
C ARG A 169 15.83 2.18 -2.33
N HIS A 170 15.24 3.37 -2.29
CA HIS A 170 13.78 3.53 -2.34
C HIS A 170 13.34 3.95 -3.73
N ALA A 171 12.11 3.58 -4.12
CA ALA A 171 11.45 4.18 -5.27
C ALA A 171 11.15 5.65 -4.93
N THR A 172 12.05 6.56 -5.30
CA THR A 172 11.86 7.98 -5.00
C THR A 172 10.62 8.49 -5.71
N PRO A 173 9.70 9.16 -5.01
CA PRO A 173 8.59 9.81 -5.67
C PRO A 173 9.12 10.93 -6.56
N VAL A 174 8.58 11.02 -7.76
CA VAL A 174 9.05 11.95 -8.79
C VAL A 174 7.91 12.83 -9.27
N VAL A 175 8.25 14.08 -9.53
CA VAL A 175 7.35 15.04 -10.14
C VAL A 175 7.46 14.91 -11.66
N VAL A 176 6.37 14.57 -12.31
CA VAL A 176 6.34 14.12 -13.71
C VAL A 176 5.36 14.96 -14.51
N GLY A 177 5.87 15.63 -15.55
CA GLY A 177 5.07 16.52 -16.37
C GLY A 177 4.55 15.84 -17.62
N PRO A 178 3.34 16.18 -18.10
CA PRO A 178 2.81 15.72 -19.39
C PRO A 178 3.50 16.40 -20.59
N ASP A 179 4.68 17.02 -20.38
CA ASP A 179 5.32 17.88 -21.36
C ASP A 179 5.59 17.08 -22.65
N PRO A 180 4.93 17.42 -23.77
CA PRO A 180 5.10 16.69 -25.02
C PRO A 180 6.50 16.83 -25.61
N LYS A 181 7.30 17.79 -25.11
CA LYS A 181 8.70 17.99 -25.50
C LYS A 181 9.67 17.07 -24.77
N VAL A 182 9.22 16.44 -23.68
CA VAL A 182 10.02 15.46 -22.96
C VAL A 182 9.59 14.07 -23.41
N ASP A 183 10.45 13.39 -24.16
CA ASP A 183 10.26 11.99 -24.47
C ASP A 183 10.65 11.14 -23.25
N TRP A 184 9.66 10.86 -22.41
CA TRP A 184 9.85 10.08 -21.20
C TRP A 184 10.28 8.63 -21.48
N THR A 185 10.12 8.13 -22.71
CA THR A 185 10.56 6.78 -23.09
C THR A 185 12.08 6.68 -23.18
N VAL A 186 12.77 7.82 -23.34
CA VAL A 186 14.23 7.89 -23.40
C VAL A 186 14.84 7.47 -22.06
N GLY A 187 15.51 6.32 -22.06
CA GLY A 187 16.18 5.78 -20.87
C GLY A 187 15.33 4.82 -20.03
N TRP A 188 14.06 4.57 -20.40
CA TRP A 188 13.24 3.55 -19.75
C TRP A 188 13.74 2.15 -20.05
N ARG A 189 14.12 1.41 -19.02
CA ARG A 189 14.68 0.04 -19.14
C ARG A 189 13.61 -1.04 -19.02
N GLY A 190 12.35 -0.67 -19.00
CA GLY A 190 11.22 -1.59 -18.90
C GLY A 190 10.75 -1.85 -17.46
N TRP A 191 9.80 -2.78 -17.36
CA TRP A 191 9.26 -3.30 -16.11
C TRP A 191 10.36 -4.07 -15.35
N GLY A 192 10.85 -3.50 -14.25
CA GLY A 192 11.91 -4.08 -13.41
C GLY A 192 12.81 -3.00 -12.80
N PRO A 193 13.77 -2.41 -13.53
CA PRO A 193 14.62 -1.35 -12.98
C PRO A 193 13.89 -0.02 -12.80
N ASP A 194 12.88 0.23 -13.64
CA ASP A 194 12.16 1.50 -13.75
C ASP A 194 10.63 1.30 -13.63
N TRP A 195 10.19 0.23 -12.95
CA TRP A 195 8.76 -0.07 -12.80
C TRP A 195 8.04 1.05 -12.03
N TRP A 196 8.58 1.58 -10.93
CA TRP A 196 7.98 2.72 -10.22
C TRP A 196 7.94 4.02 -11.07
N TYR A 197 8.63 4.01 -12.21
CA TYR A 197 8.63 5.04 -13.24
C TYR A 197 7.83 4.57 -14.47
N VAL A 198 6.70 3.86 -14.36
CA VAL A 198 5.78 3.51 -15.50
C VAL A 198 5.35 4.73 -16.34
N ILE A 199 5.73 5.94 -15.90
CA ILE A 199 5.76 7.23 -16.57
C ILE A 199 5.77 7.16 -18.12
N PRO A 200 6.63 6.37 -18.81
CA PRO A 200 6.66 6.34 -20.26
C PRO A 200 5.88 5.21 -20.94
N ASP A 201 5.25 4.29 -20.21
CA ASP A 201 4.43 3.27 -20.86
C ASP A 201 3.26 3.96 -21.57
N PRO A 202 3.12 3.80 -22.90
CA PRO A 202 2.09 4.52 -23.67
C PRO A 202 0.67 4.06 -23.34
N ASN A 203 0.50 2.90 -22.67
CA ASN A 203 -0.81 2.29 -22.40
C ASN A 203 -1.34 2.62 -21.01
N VAL A 204 -0.45 2.89 -20.04
CA VAL A 204 -0.85 3.08 -18.63
C VAL A 204 -0.14 4.24 -17.92
N GLY A 205 0.87 4.84 -18.57
CA GLY A 205 1.70 5.92 -18.03
C GLY A 205 1.09 7.33 -18.17
N LEU A 206 1.94 8.35 -18.26
CA LEU A 206 1.52 9.77 -18.18
C LEU A 206 0.46 10.17 -19.20
N LYS A 207 0.59 9.70 -20.45
CA LYS A 207 -0.32 10.04 -21.55
C LYS A 207 -1.77 9.69 -21.21
N VAL A 208 -1.96 8.60 -20.48
CA VAL A 208 -3.27 8.06 -20.10
C VAL A 208 -3.77 8.66 -18.78
N CYS A 209 -2.86 8.91 -17.84
CA CYS A 209 -3.18 9.53 -16.56
C CYS A 209 -3.53 11.02 -16.68
N TYR A 210 -2.96 11.73 -17.64
CA TYR A 210 -3.09 13.19 -17.71
C TYR A 210 -4.51 13.70 -18.01
N PRO A 211 -5.28 13.10 -18.93
CA PRO A 211 -6.69 13.47 -19.13
C PRO A 211 -7.54 13.34 -17.87
N ALA A 212 -7.33 12.28 -17.08
CA ALA A 212 -7.99 12.11 -15.78
C ALA A 212 -7.61 13.22 -14.80
N PHE A 213 -6.32 13.55 -14.71
CA PHE A 213 -5.84 14.63 -13.88
C PHE A 213 -6.48 15.98 -14.25
N LEU A 214 -6.62 16.32 -15.53
CA LEU A 214 -7.26 17.58 -15.95
C LEU A 214 -8.72 17.71 -15.51
N ARG A 215 -9.42 16.58 -15.30
CA ARG A 215 -10.79 16.56 -14.79
C ARG A 215 -10.87 16.81 -13.28
N ALA A 216 -9.77 16.69 -12.54
CA ALA A 216 -9.74 17.02 -11.13
C ALA A 216 -10.05 18.53 -10.93
N PRO A 217 -10.75 18.90 -9.84
CA PRO A 217 -11.12 20.30 -9.58
C PRO A 217 -9.93 21.25 -9.64
N GLU A 218 -10.12 22.40 -10.28
CA GLU A 218 -9.05 23.38 -10.53
C GLU A 218 -8.36 23.83 -9.23
N HIS A 219 -9.13 24.07 -8.17
CA HIS A 219 -8.58 24.50 -6.88
C HIS A 219 -7.61 23.47 -6.27
N MET A 220 -7.83 22.16 -6.50
CA MET A 220 -6.94 21.09 -6.05
C MET A 220 -5.67 21.06 -6.90
N ARG A 221 -5.81 21.16 -8.22
CA ARG A 221 -4.66 21.20 -9.16
C ARG A 221 -3.77 22.41 -8.92
N SER A 222 -4.35 23.60 -8.75
CA SER A 222 -3.61 24.85 -8.48
C SER A 222 -2.92 24.82 -7.12
N ARG A 223 -3.55 24.19 -6.12
CA ARG A 223 -2.94 23.97 -4.81
C ARG A 223 -1.74 23.03 -4.93
N MET A 224 -1.94 21.84 -5.51
CA MET A 224 -0.87 20.87 -5.73
C MET A 224 0.29 21.50 -6.50
N SER A 225 -0.02 22.29 -7.54
CA SER A 225 1.02 22.90 -8.35
C SER A 225 1.86 23.92 -7.57
N SER A 226 1.19 24.76 -6.78
CA SER A 226 1.84 25.75 -5.93
C SER A 226 2.73 25.12 -4.85
N PHE A 227 2.34 23.97 -4.28
CA PHE A 227 3.05 23.38 -3.15
C PHE A 227 4.14 22.38 -3.55
N PHE A 228 3.96 21.62 -4.64
CA PHE A 228 4.80 20.45 -4.92
C PHE A 228 5.54 20.51 -6.25
N THR A 229 5.12 21.36 -7.17
CA THR A 229 5.62 21.33 -8.56
C THR A 229 6.01 22.72 -9.06
N ASN A 230 6.36 23.62 -8.15
CA ASN A 230 6.84 24.98 -8.45
C ASN A 230 5.93 25.76 -9.41
N GLY A 231 4.61 25.66 -9.20
CA GLY A 231 3.60 26.35 -10.00
C GLY A 231 3.31 25.70 -11.37
N THR A 232 3.93 24.56 -11.69
CA THR A 232 3.72 23.88 -12.97
C THR A 232 2.75 22.71 -12.86
N THR A 233 1.84 22.57 -13.81
CA THR A 233 0.87 21.47 -13.82
C THR A 233 1.56 20.13 -14.10
N ARG A 234 1.84 19.34 -13.06
CA ARG A 234 2.55 18.05 -13.14
C ARG A 234 1.88 17.01 -12.25
N LEU A 235 1.96 15.75 -12.68
CA LEU A 235 1.58 14.55 -11.93
C LEU A 235 2.68 14.18 -10.93
N ILE A 236 2.39 13.28 -10.00
CA ILE A 236 3.38 12.68 -9.09
C ILE A 236 3.34 11.17 -9.25
N GLY A 237 4.51 10.57 -9.45
CA GLY A 237 4.69 9.11 -9.47
C GLY A 237 5.47 8.62 -8.24
N GLY A 238 5.29 7.37 -7.85
CA GLY A 238 6.01 6.71 -6.75
C GLY A 238 5.39 5.37 -6.35
N SER A 239 6.08 4.61 -5.48
CA SER A 239 5.54 3.33 -4.96
C SER A 239 4.23 3.57 -4.22
N ALA A 240 3.20 2.79 -4.54
CA ALA A 240 1.87 2.85 -3.91
C ALA A 240 1.57 1.63 -3.02
N ASP A 241 2.61 0.91 -2.60
CA ASP A 241 2.50 -0.35 -1.88
C ASP A 241 2.20 -0.17 -0.40
N THR A 242 2.42 1.01 0.17
CA THR A 242 1.91 1.31 1.51
C THR A 242 1.35 2.71 1.55
N LEU A 243 0.08 2.78 1.88
CA LEU A 243 -0.67 4.03 1.99
C LEU A 243 -1.62 3.94 3.17
N TYR A 244 -1.61 4.95 4.03
CA TYR A 244 -2.68 5.16 5.00
C TYR A 244 -3.53 6.38 4.62
N ILE A 245 -4.85 6.19 4.60
CA ILE A 245 -5.84 7.21 4.29
C ILE A 245 -6.70 7.44 5.54
N PRO A 246 -6.70 8.64 6.13
CA PRO A 246 -7.65 8.99 7.19
C PRO A 246 -9.09 8.90 6.67
N GLY A 247 -9.99 8.30 7.46
CA GLY A 247 -11.36 8.01 7.03
C GLY A 247 -12.16 9.26 6.64
N LYS A 248 -11.89 10.40 7.27
CA LYS A 248 -12.47 11.71 6.91
C LYS A 248 -12.14 12.16 5.47
N TYR A 249 -11.08 11.65 4.86
CA TYR A 249 -10.68 11.96 3.49
C TYR A 249 -11.06 10.87 2.49
N ARG A 250 -11.58 9.74 2.95
CA ARG A 250 -11.90 8.57 2.12
C ARG A 250 -12.79 8.94 0.93
N GLU A 251 -13.84 9.72 1.15
CA GLU A 251 -14.81 10.08 0.10
C GLU A 251 -14.15 10.88 -1.02
N VAL A 252 -13.55 12.02 -0.68
CA VAL A 252 -12.89 12.90 -1.66
C VAL A 252 -11.72 12.17 -2.33
N PHE A 253 -10.94 11.39 -1.57
CA PHE A 253 -9.86 10.57 -2.13
C PHE A 253 -10.38 9.53 -3.12
N ALA A 254 -11.45 8.80 -2.78
CA ALA A 254 -12.02 7.79 -3.67
C ALA A 254 -12.62 8.43 -4.93
N ASP A 255 -13.31 9.57 -4.81
CA ASP A 255 -13.86 10.30 -5.95
C ASP A 255 -12.76 10.79 -6.90
N THR A 256 -11.70 11.37 -6.35
CA THR A 256 -10.53 11.82 -7.13
C THR A 256 -9.80 10.63 -7.77
N LEU A 257 -9.60 9.54 -7.03
CA LEU A 257 -8.98 8.31 -7.54
C LEU A 257 -9.83 7.69 -8.68
N GLY A 258 -11.16 7.73 -8.54
CA GLY A 258 -12.11 7.24 -9.55
C GLY A 258 -11.94 7.91 -10.92
N LEU A 259 -11.55 9.19 -10.97
CA LEU A 259 -11.25 9.88 -12.23
C LEU A 259 -10.12 9.21 -13.01
N PHE A 260 -9.10 8.70 -12.30
CA PHE A 260 -7.99 7.97 -12.89
C PHE A 260 -8.38 6.53 -13.27
N LEU A 261 -9.34 5.94 -12.56
CA LEU A 261 -9.83 4.59 -12.85
C LEU A 261 -10.68 4.53 -14.13
N GLU A 262 -11.33 5.63 -14.49
CA GLU A 262 -12.00 5.78 -15.78
C GLU A 262 -11.02 5.78 -16.98
N THR A 263 -9.71 5.84 -16.71
CA THR A 263 -8.66 5.64 -17.71
C THR A 263 -7.84 4.40 -17.38
N GLU A 264 -6.87 4.08 -18.23
CA GLU A 264 -5.92 2.98 -18.00
C GLU A 264 -4.78 3.40 -17.05
N CYS A 265 -4.96 4.44 -16.22
CA CYS A 265 -3.89 5.03 -15.43
C CYS A 265 -3.36 4.06 -14.36
N PHE A 266 -2.03 3.93 -14.32
CA PHE A 266 -1.35 3.04 -13.39
C PHE A 266 -1.41 3.54 -11.93
N LEU A 267 -1.53 2.61 -10.97
CA LEU A 267 -1.68 2.90 -9.54
C LEU A 267 -0.59 3.85 -9.01
N GLU A 268 0.66 3.58 -9.38
CA GLU A 268 1.84 4.33 -8.94
C GLU A 268 1.93 5.76 -9.51
N ILE A 269 0.98 6.16 -10.35
CA ILE A 269 0.77 7.56 -10.74
C ILE A 269 -0.54 8.06 -10.12
N ALA A 270 -1.62 7.28 -10.24
CA ALA A 270 -2.95 7.65 -9.76
C ALA A 270 -2.98 7.94 -8.25
N VAL A 271 -2.48 7.01 -7.43
CA VAL A 271 -2.49 7.15 -5.97
C VAL A 271 -1.59 8.28 -5.49
N PRO A 272 -0.30 8.35 -5.89
CA PRO A 272 0.58 9.41 -5.43
C PRO A 272 0.05 10.78 -5.86
N THR A 273 -0.45 10.91 -7.09
CA THR A 273 -1.09 12.16 -7.54
C THR A 273 -2.31 12.50 -6.69
N THR A 274 -3.20 11.53 -6.42
CA THR A 274 -4.41 11.74 -5.61
C THR A 274 -4.07 12.20 -4.19
N VAL A 275 -3.10 11.57 -3.51
CA VAL A 275 -2.64 11.98 -2.17
C VAL A 275 -2.22 13.46 -2.15
N HIS A 276 -1.51 13.92 -3.19
CA HIS A 276 -1.00 15.29 -3.25
C HIS A 276 -2.06 16.29 -3.74
N LEU A 277 -3.05 15.85 -4.52
CA LEU A 277 -4.23 16.65 -4.87
C LEU A 277 -5.07 16.94 -3.62
N GLU A 278 -5.26 15.95 -2.73
CA GLU A 278 -6.13 16.07 -1.56
C GLU A 278 -5.54 16.90 -0.41
N ARG A 279 -4.21 17.05 -0.33
CA ARG A 279 -3.56 17.67 0.84
C ARG A 279 -4.05 19.11 1.10
N MET A 280 -4.68 19.29 2.27
CA MET A 280 -5.18 20.58 2.78
C MET A 280 -4.19 21.23 3.77
N LYS A 281 -4.25 22.56 3.87
CA LYS A 281 -3.38 23.40 4.71
C LYS A 281 -3.22 22.85 6.13
N GLY A 282 -1.97 22.63 6.57
CA GLY A 282 -1.61 22.47 7.98
C GLY A 282 -1.55 21.04 8.57
N LYS A 283 -2.11 20.02 7.92
CA LYS A 283 -1.98 18.61 8.36
C LYS A 283 -1.45 17.78 7.19
N GLY A 284 -0.12 17.59 7.18
CA GLY A 284 0.63 17.09 6.03
C GLY A 284 0.58 15.58 5.81
N ILE A 285 1.38 15.11 4.85
CA ILE A 285 1.73 13.69 4.66
C ILE A 285 2.81 13.37 5.71
N GLN A 286 2.75 12.20 6.35
CA GLN A 286 3.86 11.65 7.12
C GLN A 286 4.64 10.66 6.27
N PHE A 287 5.96 10.78 6.31
CA PHE A 287 6.87 9.96 5.55
C PHE A 287 6.93 8.56 6.16
N VAL A 288 6.45 7.58 5.40
CA VAL A 288 6.62 6.15 5.70
C VAL A 288 7.84 5.65 4.95
N ASP A 289 8.77 5.06 5.68
CA ASP A 289 9.97 4.44 5.11
C ASP A 289 9.64 3.05 4.57
N HIS A 290 9.21 3.03 3.30
CA HIS A 290 8.88 1.82 2.56
C HIS A 290 10.09 1.31 1.76
N TRP A 291 10.44 0.05 1.97
CA TRP A 291 11.57 -0.60 1.32
C TRP A 291 11.12 -1.56 0.22
N TRP A 292 11.66 -1.39 -0.99
CA TRP A 292 11.50 -2.36 -2.07
C TRP A 292 12.80 -3.13 -2.26
N ILE A 293 12.76 -4.45 -2.14
CA ILE A 293 13.96 -5.29 -2.22
C ILE A 293 13.86 -6.29 -3.38
N TRP A 294 14.98 -6.43 -4.08
CA TRP A 294 15.14 -7.34 -5.23
C TRP A 294 16.03 -8.54 -4.93
N TYR A 295 16.73 -8.49 -3.79
CA TYR A 295 17.71 -9.48 -3.41
C TYR A 295 17.45 -9.93 -1.98
N PRO A 296 17.67 -11.22 -1.69
CA PRO A 296 17.48 -11.75 -0.36
C PRO A 296 18.40 -11.06 0.66
N PRO A 297 18.04 -11.10 1.96
CA PRO A 297 16.92 -11.88 2.51
C PRO A 297 15.55 -11.22 2.34
N PHE A 298 14.53 -12.02 1.97
CA PHE A 298 13.13 -11.57 1.79
C PHE A 298 12.29 -11.73 3.08
N ASN A 299 12.90 -11.54 4.24
CA ASN A 299 12.30 -11.85 5.54
C ASN A 299 12.78 -10.88 6.64
N ALA A 300 12.42 -11.15 7.90
CA ALA A 300 12.76 -10.31 9.04
C ALA A 300 14.27 -10.10 9.25
N THR A 301 15.12 -10.97 8.71
CA THR A 301 16.59 -10.78 8.73
C THR A 301 17.00 -9.47 8.04
N PHE A 302 16.34 -9.12 6.92
CA PHE A 302 16.61 -7.86 6.23
C PHE A 302 16.36 -6.66 7.13
N VAL A 303 15.22 -6.65 7.80
CA VAL A 303 14.80 -5.56 8.70
C VAL A 303 15.84 -5.36 9.80
N ARG A 304 16.27 -6.45 10.44
CA ARG A 304 17.31 -6.40 11.50
C ARG A 304 18.66 -5.90 10.96
N GLN A 305 19.06 -6.31 9.75
CA GLN A 305 20.28 -5.79 9.13
C GLN A 305 20.19 -4.27 8.91
N LYS A 306 19.05 -3.76 8.43
CA LYS A 306 18.84 -2.31 8.25
C LYS A 306 18.82 -1.54 9.54
N TRP A 307 18.19 -2.09 10.57
CA TRP A 307 18.28 -1.53 11.92
C TRP A 307 19.72 -1.47 12.46
N ALA A 308 20.54 -2.49 12.21
CA ALA A 308 21.94 -2.52 12.62
C ALA A 308 22.82 -1.53 11.84
N GLU A 309 22.49 -1.31 10.55
CA GLU A 309 23.11 -0.27 9.71
C GLU A 309 22.67 1.16 10.10
N GLY A 310 21.72 1.31 11.01
CA GLY A 310 21.20 2.61 11.46
C GLY A 310 20.14 3.21 10.55
N TYR A 311 19.45 2.38 9.77
CA TYR A 311 18.24 2.74 9.03
C TYR A 311 16.98 2.32 9.79
N GLU A 312 15.85 2.86 9.37
CA GLU A 312 14.54 2.38 9.82
C GLU A 312 13.84 1.63 8.68
N VAL A 313 12.90 0.76 9.05
CA VAL A 313 12.04 0.05 8.10
C VAL A 313 10.64 0.11 8.68
N ASP A 314 9.81 1.02 8.15
CA ASP A 314 8.41 1.12 8.55
C ASP A 314 7.60 0.03 7.82
N THR A 315 7.90 -0.17 6.54
CA THR A 315 7.32 -1.25 5.72
C THR A 315 8.31 -1.77 4.69
N MET A 316 8.09 -2.98 4.19
CA MET A 316 8.96 -3.62 3.19
C MET A 316 8.17 -4.49 2.24
N HIS A 317 8.27 -4.28 0.93
CA HIS A 317 7.73 -5.15 -0.10
C HIS A 317 8.63 -6.36 -0.39
N THR A 318 8.09 -7.39 -1.06
CA THR A 318 8.78 -8.67 -1.33
C THR A 318 9.09 -9.44 -0.04
N PHE A 319 8.22 -9.37 0.97
CA PHE A 319 8.31 -10.23 2.14
C PHE A 319 7.71 -11.61 1.85
N HIS A 320 8.48 -12.66 2.10
CA HIS A 320 8.08 -14.03 1.86
C HIS A 320 7.72 -14.75 3.17
N TRP A 321 6.45 -15.18 3.29
CA TRP A 321 5.95 -16.00 4.40
C TRP A 321 6.31 -17.48 4.30
N GLY A 322 6.85 -17.88 3.16
CA GLY A 322 7.26 -19.24 2.84
C GLY A 322 8.45 -19.24 1.89
N ASP A 323 8.78 -20.41 1.39
CA ASP A 323 9.83 -20.58 0.39
C ASP A 323 9.40 -21.61 -0.65
N VAL A 324 10.04 -21.54 -1.81
CA VAL A 324 9.94 -22.58 -2.85
C VAL A 324 10.67 -23.83 -2.33
N ASP A 325 9.98 -24.97 -2.33
CA ASP A 325 10.55 -26.25 -1.96
C ASP A 325 11.34 -26.89 -3.12
N VAL A 326 11.82 -28.11 -2.90
CA VAL A 326 12.60 -28.89 -3.89
C VAL A 326 11.81 -29.23 -5.16
N ASP A 327 10.48 -29.24 -5.06
CA ASP A 327 9.57 -29.58 -6.15
C ASP A 327 9.11 -28.32 -6.92
N GLY A 328 9.59 -27.14 -6.51
CA GLY A 328 9.20 -25.86 -7.10
C GLY A 328 7.87 -25.33 -6.56
N GLU A 329 7.29 -25.97 -5.54
CA GLU A 329 6.03 -25.55 -4.93
C GLU A 329 6.29 -24.55 -3.79
N TRP A 330 5.45 -23.52 -3.70
CA TRP A 330 5.50 -22.57 -2.60
C TRP A 330 4.86 -23.16 -1.36
N ARG A 331 5.63 -23.28 -0.27
CA ARG A 331 5.12 -23.73 1.03
C ARG A 331 5.40 -22.70 2.10
N GLY A 332 4.39 -22.44 2.91
CA GLY A 332 4.52 -21.59 4.09
C GLY A 332 5.57 -22.15 5.06
N ARG A 333 6.35 -21.26 5.70
CA ARG A 333 7.29 -21.61 6.76
C ARG A 333 6.79 -21.08 8.10
N PRO A 334 6.21 -21.92 8.98
CA PRO A 334 5.67 -21.49 10.27
C PRO A 334 6.69 -20.76 11.15
N GLN A 335 7.99 -21.01 10.97
CA GLN A 335 9.06 -20.30 11.68
C GLN A 335 9.03 -18.79 11.39
N HIS A 336 8.61 -18.35 10.20
CA HIS A 336 8.51 -16.93 9.85
C HIS A 336 7.43 -16.21 10.67
N ILE A 337 6.36 -16.90 11.10
CA ILE A 337 5.34 -16.33 11.99
C ILE A 337 5.96 -15.98 13.34
N TYR A 338 6.70 -16.94 13.93
CA TYR A 338 7.36 -16.73 15.21
C TYR A 338 8.42 -15.63 15.11
N ASP A 339 9.24 -15.67 14.06
CA ASP A 339 10.29 -14.68 13.82
C ASP A 339 9.72 -13.27 13.62
N LEU A 340 8.60 -13.14 12.91
CA LEU A 340 7.94 -11.85 12.72
C LEU A 340 7.33 -11.31 14.02
N ARG A 341 6.73 -12.16 14.86
CA ARG A 341 6.26 -11.74 16.20
C ARG A 341 7.42 -11.26 17.07
N MET A 342 8.55 -11.95 17.03
CA MET A 342 9.77 -11.52 17.73
C MET A 342 10.29 -10.19 17.17
N LEU A 343 10.29 -10.01 15.85
CA LEU A 343 10.65 -8.75 15.21
C LEU A 343 9.76 -7.59 15.69
N MET A 344 8.44 -7.80 15.83
CA MET A 344 7.54 -6.76 16.36
C MET A 344 7.89 -6.40 17.81
N LYS A 345 8.19 -7.38 18.65
CA LYS A 345 8.63 -7.13 20.02
C LYS A 345 9.95 -6.35 20.06
N GLU A 346 10.94 -6.77 19.27
CA GLU A 346 12.22 -6.07 19.13
C GLU A 346 12.02 -4.62 18.65
N SER A 347 11.13 -4.39 17.68
CA SER A 347 10.81 -3.04 17.22
C SER A 347 10.16 -2.21 18.32
N ALA A 348 9.21 -2.76 19.07
CA ALA A 348 8.58 -2.05 20.17
C ALA A 348 9.58 -1.67 21.27
N GLU A 349 10.48 -2.59 21.64
CA GLU A 349 11.57 -2.34 22.59
C GLU A 349 12.49 -1.21 22.10
N ARG A 350 12.89 -1.23 20.82
CA ARG A 350 13.64 -0.13 20.21
C ARG A 350 12.88 1.18 20.36
N GLN A 351 11.62 1.23 19.96
CA GLN A 351 10.82 2.46 19.97
C GLN A 351 10.35 2.92 21.36
N GLY A 352 10.63 2.14 22.42
CA GLY A 352 10.15 2.42 23.78
C GLY A 352 8.64 2.27 23.94
N ILE A 353 8.00 1.45 23.09
CA ILE A 353 6.56 1.20 23.11
C ILE A 353 6.27 0.00 24.02
N ALA A 354 5.28 0.13 24.90
CA ALA A 354 4.79 -0.99 25.69
C ALA A 354 4.14 -2.03 24.76
N TRP A 355 4.76 -3.22 24.67
CA TRP A 355 4.30 -4.30 23.80
C TRP A 355 3.65 -5.43 24.60
N PRO A 356 2.46 -5.91 24.18
CA PRO A 356 1.74 -6.97 24.87
C PRO A 356 2.35 -8.37 24.77
#